data_AF-A0A4P5VYM3-F1
#
_entry.id   AF-A0A4P5VYM3-F1
#
_cell.length_a   1.000
_cell.length_b   1.000
_cell.length_c   1.000
_cell.angle_alpha   90.00
_cell.angle_beta   90.00
_cell.angle_gamma   90.00
#
_symmetry.space_group_name_H-M   'P 1'
#
loop_
_entity.id
_entity.type
_entity.pdbx_description
1 polymer ?
#
loop_
_entity_poly.entity_id
_entity_poly.type
_entity_poly.pdbx_seq_one_letter_code
_entity_poly.pdbx_strand_id
1 'polypeptide(L)'
;MWRSLFAFLVLSGCVNDIGVSQTAKCNGQLELAEDDVVDSPFDADKDGYFSADNTDCANTYAADRLDCDDSDDTVHPSGVEVICNGLDDDCDAATIDDSDDDGDGYTACVDDCDDQSDAIHPNAAEVECNLLDDDCDAQTLDGLDQDGDGYTECEDCADLSPKINPGTVETTCNDIDDDCDELTSDTPDGDGDGASVCEDCDDSDPMRYPGLEEVCDDGIDQDCDGAIDNDCDYSGTWDLDDVVDYSCAWGLVSFNFDTLVVTDMNPTIKFKGSGSQPGTMVGSIDAYKEFDADNQLSGTCTETYAITGVFTDSNNFDAEFTASYAGSCYDCTNQSWTVHGTR
;
A
#
# COMPACT_ATOMS: atom_id res chain seq x y z
N MET A 1 -55.71 73.56 -75.47
CA MET A 1 -56.38 74.67 -74.77
C MET A 1 -55.34 75.45 -73.98
N TRP A 2 -55.62 76.73 -73.78
CA TRP A 2 -54.70 77.87 -73.66
C TRP A 2 -54.01 78.01 -72.29
N ARG A 3 -52.78 78.59 -72.30
CA ARG A 3 -52.16 79.53 -71.32
C ARG A 3 -51.77 78.93 -69.95
N SER A 4 -50.65 79.26 -69.31
CA SER A 4 -49.81 80.46 -69.20
C SER A 4 -48.59 80.03 -68.34
N LEU A 5 -47.39 80.61 -68.28
CA LEU A 5 -46.99 82.02 -68.19
C LEU A 5 -45.42 82.09 -68.22
N PHE A 6 -44.88 83.16 -68.81
CA PHE A 6 -43.52 83.75 -68.71
C PHE A 6 -42.24 83.02 -69.19
N ALA A 7 -41.89 83.33 -70.44
CA ALA A 7 -40.57 83.74 -70.93
C ALA A 7 -39.99 84.92 -70.09
N PHE A 8 -38.70 85.26 -69.95
CA PHE A 8 -37.44 84.97 -70.66
C PHE A 8 -36.33 85.59 -69.78
N LEU A 9 -35.22 84.91 -69.52
CA LEU A 9 -33.89 85.55 -69.56
C LEU A 9 -32.82 84.46 -69.77
N VAL A 10 -32.20 84.50 -70.94
CA VAL A 10 -31.08 83.64 -71.34
C VAL A 10 -29.80 84.45 -71.24
N LEU A 11 -28.84 83.97 -70.45
CA LEU A 11 -27.39 84.18 -70.54
C LEU A 11 -26.79 83.03 -69.71
N SER A 12 -26.59 81.83 -70.25
CA SER A 12 -25.51 81.40 -71.15
C SER A 12 -24.11 81.73 -70.62
N GLY A 13 -23.40 80.68 -70.20
CA GLY A 13 -21.94 80.65 -70.25
C GLY A 13 -21.20 80.59 -68.92
N CYS A 14 -21.24 79.42 -68.26
CA CYS A 14 -20.05 78.74 -67.74
C CYS A 14 -20.38 77.24 -67.71
N VAL A 15 -20.29 76.60 -68.88
CA VAL A 15 -20.11 75.14 -68.96
C VAL A 15 -18.60 74.95 -68.85
N ASN A 16 -18.14 74.61 -67.65
CA ASN A 16 -17.09 73.61 -67.52
C ASN A 16 -17.75 72.54 -66.66
N ASP A 17 -18.23 71.47 -67.30
CA ASP A 17 -18.26 70.16 -66.64
C ASP A 17 -16.82 69.93 -66.16
N ILE A 18 -16.56 70.17 -64.88
CA ILE A 18 -15.37 69.62 -64.27
C ILE A 18 -15.67 68.12 -64.19
N GLY A 19 -15.17 67.38 -65.16
CA GLY A 19 -14.98 65.95 -65.02
C GLY A 19 -13.98 65.72 -63.90
N VAL A 20 -14.45 65.78 -62.66
CA VAL A 20 -13.71 65.27 -61.50
C VAL A 20 -13.80 63.76 -61.59
N SER A 21 -12.93 63.16 -62.41
CA SER A 21 -12.51 61.78 -62.19
C SER A 21 -11.46 61.79 -61.08
N GLN A 22 -11.84 62.24 -59.88
CA GLN A 22 -11.04 61.97 -58.69
C GLN A 22 -11.46 60.61 -58.20
N THR A 23 -10.83 59.58 -58.77
CA THR A 23 -10.69 58.32 -58.06
C THR A 23 -9.89 58.67 -56.81
N ALA A 24 -10.40 58.33 -55.61
CA ALA A 24 -9.63 58.42 -54.39
C ALA A 24 -8.30 57.70 -54.59
N LYS A 25 -7.22 58.24 -54.01
CA LYS A 25 -5.88 57.65 -54.08
C LYS A 25 -5.37 57.51 -52.68
N CYS A 26 -4.83 56.35 -52.37
CA CYS A 26 -4.20 56.11 -51.08
C CYS A 26 -2.74 56.58 -51.16
N ASN A 27 -2.52 57.87 -50.93
CA ASN A 27 -1.25 58.56 -51.17
C ASN A 27 -0.77 59.40 -49.97
N GLY A 28 -1.44 59.28 -48.82
CA GLY A 28 -1.15 60.03 -47.61
C GLY A 28 -1.55 61.50 -47.68
N GLN A 29 -2.41 61.89 -48.63
CA GLN A 29 -2.88 63.26 -48.79
C GLN A 29 -4.41 63.35 -48.62
N LEU A 30 -4.87 64.41 -47.98
CA LEU A 30 -6.31 64.69 -47.90
C LEU A 30 -6.82 65.19 -49.25
N GLU A 31 -7.57 64.35 -49.97
CA GLU A 31 -8.02 64.64 -51.35
C GLU A 31 -9.31 65.48 -51.40
N LEU A 32 -10.18 65.37 -50.39
CA LEU A 32 -11.44 66.12 -50.31
C LEU A 32 -11.49 66.96 -49.04
N ALA A 33 -11.91 68.22 -49.18
CA ALA A 33 -12.11 69.11 -48.04
C ALA A 33 -13.27 68.70 -47.12
N GLU A 34 -14.06 67.69 -47.52
CA GLU A 34 -15.16 67.10 -46.74
C GLU A 34 -14.74 65.81 -46.01
N ASP A 35 -13.52 65.32 -46.23
CA ASP A 35 -12.98 64.19 -45.46
C ASP A 35 -12.32 64.73 -44.19
N ASP A 36 -12.64 64.13 -43.05
CA ASP A 36 -12.07 64.48 -41.74
C ASP A 36 -10.77 63.70 -41.43
N VAL A 37 -10.47 62.65 -42.22
CA VAL A 37 -9.32 61.74 -42.06
C VAL A 37 -8.70 61.48 -43.44
N VAL A 38 -7.35 61.47 -43.50
CA VAL A 38 -6.60 61.16 -44.72
C VAL A 38 -6.91 59.73 -45.15
N ASP A 39 -7.17 59.52 -46.44
CA ASP A 39 -7.36 58.21 -47.05
C ASP A 39 -8.49 57.36 -46.42
N SER A 40 -9.43 57.99 -45.70
CA SER A 40 -10.60 57.35 -45.07
C SER A 40 -11.45 56.43 -45.99
N PRO A 41 -11.54 56.64 -47.32
CA PRO A 41 -12.21 55.67 -48.18
C PRO A 41 -11.54 54.29 -48.26
N PHE A 42 -10.35 54.13 -47.69
CA PHE A 42 -9.55 52.89 -47.66
C PHE A 42 -9.41 52.32 -46.24
N ASP A 43 -10.28 52.74 -45.33
CA ASP A 43 -10.43 52.30 -43.93
C ASP A 43 -11.93 52.06 -43.72
N ALA A 44 -12.42 50.91 -44.19
CA ALA A 44 -13.86 50.68 -44.37
C ALA A 44 -14.56 50.25 -43.07
N ASP A 45 -13.88 49.51 -42.20
CA ASP A 45 -14.35 49.12 -40.87
C ASP A 45 -14.05 50.15 -39.77
N LYS A 46 -13.12 51.09 -40.02
CA LYS A 46 -12.79 52.26 -39.17
C LYS A 46 -11.97 51.93 -37.94
N ASP A 47 -11.12 50.93 -38.06
CA ASP A 47 -10.13 50.56 -37.06
C ASP A 47 -8.89 51.49 -37.07
N GLY A 48 -8.74 52.27 -38.14
CA GLY A 48 -7.64 53.22 -38.34
C GLY A 48 -6.42 52.64 -39.08
N TYR A 49 -6.55 51.48 -39.71
CA TYR A 49 -5.62 50.87 -40.64
C TYR A 49 -6.17 50.96 -42.07
N PHE A 50 -5.31 50.78 -43.07
CA PHE A 50 -5.70 50.98 -44.47
C PHE A 50 -5.63 49.67 -45.25
N SER A 51 -6.63 49.39 -46.06
CA SER A 51 -6.73 48.18 -46.88
C SER A 51 -5.43 47.78 -47.59
N ALA A 52 -4.85 46.63 -47.23
CA ALA A 52 -3.68 46.04 -47.88
C ALA A 52 -3.98 45.60 -49.33
N ASP A 53 -5.24 45.26 -49.62
CA ASP A 53 -5.71 44.90 -50.96
C ASP A 53 -5.61 46.06 -51.96
N ASN A 54 -5.57 47.29 -51.46
CA ASN A 54 -5.35 48.45 -52.30
C ASN A 54 -3.86 48.63 -52.63
N THR A 55 -3.50 48.46 -53.90
CA THR A 55 -2.11 48.60 -54.36
C THR A 55 -1.52 49.99 -54.10
N ASP A 56 -2.31 51.07 -54.11
CA ASP A 56 -1.79 52.40 -53.79
C ASP A 56 -1.50 52.50 -52.28
N CYS A 57 -2.35 51.94 -51.41
CA CYS A 57 -2.09 51.89 -49.97
C CYS A 57 -0.85 51.07 -49.65
N ALA A 58 -0.74 49.86 -50.21
CA ALA A 58 0.40 48.96 -49.99
C ALA A 58 1.75 49.55 -50.44
N ASN A 59 1.74 50.49 -51.38
CA ASN A 59 2.95 51.21 -51.81
C ASN A 59 3.23 52.49 -50.99
N THR A 60 2.21 53.07 -50.36
CA THR A 60 2.28 54.33 -49.64
C THR A 60 2.60 54.12 -48.15
N TYR A 61 1.97 53.14 -47.53
CA TYR A 61 2.06 52.84 -46.12
C TYR A 61 2.94 51.61 -45.85
N ALA A 62 3.54 51.54 -44.67
CA ALA A 62 4.28 50.36 -44.23
C ALA A 62 3.30 49.27 -43.75
N ALA A 63 3.76 48.02 -43.69
CA ALA A 63 2.91 46.88 -43.34
C ALA A 63 2.21 47.01 -41.98
N ASP A 64 2.82 47.72 -41.02
CA ASP A 64 2.25 48.05 -39.70
C ASP A 64 1.06 49.03 -39.76
N ARG A 65 0.65 49.43 -40.96
CA ARG A 65 -0.47 50.32 -41.24
C ARG A 65 -1.43 49.72 -42.27
N LEU A 66 -1.19 48.48 -42.71
CA LEU A 66 -1.95 47.82 -43.76
C LEU A 66 -2.81 46.71 -43.18
N ASP A 67 -4.11 46.81 -43.39
CA ASP A 67 -5.11 45.87 -42.91
C ASP A 67 -5.33 44.72 -43.90
N CYS A 68 -5.22 43.49 -43.41
CA CYS A 68 -5.42 42.26 -44.16
C CYS A 68 -6.90 41.88 -44.35
N ASP A 69 -7.82 42.42 -43.55
CA ASP A 69 -9.27 42.32 -43.73
C ASP A 69 -9.99 43.64 -43.36
N ASP A 70 -10.00 44.57 -44.33
CA ASP A 70 -10.68 45.91 -44.28
C ASP A 70 -12.23 45.81 -44.19
N SER A 71 -12.77 44.71 -43.67
CA SER A 71 -14.18 44.52 -43.37
C SER A 71 -14.44 44.13 -41.92
N ASP A 72 -13.40 43.90 -41.11
CA ASP A 72 -13.47 43.48 -39.72
C ASP A 72 -12.59 44.37 -38.83
N ASP A 73 -13.22 45.20 -37.98
CA ASP A 73 -12.51 46.17 -37.12
C ASP A 73 -11.66 45.53 -36.01
N THR A 74 -11.62 44.19 -35.94
CA THR A 74 -10.80 43.42 -35.01
C THR A 74 -9.56 42.80 -35.64
N VAL A 75 -9.47 42.78 -36.98
CA VAL A 75 -8.35 42.22 -37.74
C VAL A 75 -7.47 43.36 -38.21
N HIS A 76 -6.26 43.50 -37.66
CA HIS A 76 -5.34 44.58 -38.06
C HIS A 76 -3.92 44.39 -37.49
N PRO A 77 -2.88 45.05 -38.03
CA PRO A 77 -1.48 44.92 -37.58
C PRO A 77 -1.14 45.13 -36.09
N SER A 78 -2.03 45.73 -35.30
CA SER A 78 -1.89 45.81 -33.82
C SER A 78 -2.92 44.97 -33.09
N GLY A 79 -3.48 44.00 -33.78
CA GLY A 79 -4.42 43.01 -33.28
C GLY A 79 -3.71 42.15 -32.25
N VAL A 80 -4.50 41.39 -31.51
CA VAL A 80 -3.96 40.30 -30.72
C VAL A 80 -4.50 39.06 -31.37
N GLU A 81 -3.62 38.16 -31.78
CA GLU A 81 -3.99 36.87 -32.36
C GLU A 81 -4.94 36.11 -31.41
N VAL A 82 -6.15 35.83 -31.91
CA VAL A 82 -7.18 35.06 -31.22
C VAL A 82 -7.19 33.65 -31.80
N ILE A 83 -6.35 32.82 -31.20
CA ILE A 83 -6.19 31.39 -31.52
C ILE A 83 -7.56 30.69 -31.68
N CYS A 84 -7.67 29.89 -32.74
CA CYS A 84 -8.82 29.09 -33.16
C CYS A 84 -10.02 29.85 -33.72
N ASN A 85 -9.83 31.03 -34.32
CA ASN A 85 -10.93 31.75 -34.98
C ASN A 85 -10.90 31.68 -36.52
N GLY A 86 -9.82 31.13 -37.10
CA GLY A 86 -9.62 31.00 -38.54
C GLY A 86 -9.18 32.29 -39.25
N LEU A 87 -8.80 33.32 -38.50
CA LEU A 87 -8.37 34.62 -38.98
C LEU A 87 -6.89 34.85 -38.61
N ASP A 88 -6.22 35.69 -39.39
CA ASP A 88 -4.90 36.26 -39.04
C ASP A 88 -5.20 37.63 -38.42
N ASP A 89 -5.52 37.67 -37.12
CA ASP A 89 -6.10 38.85 -36.46
C ASP A 89 -5.08 39.99 -36.33
N ASP A 90 -3.79 39.66 -36.26
CA ASP A 90 -2.73 40.65 -36.20
C ASP A 90 -2.03 40.92 -37.53
N CYS A 91 -2.54 40.34 -38.63
CA CYS A 91 -2.02 40.48 -39.99
C CYS A 91 -0.51 40.17 -40.12
N ASP A 92 0.05 39.38 -39.20
CA ASP A 92 1.42 38.87 -39.26
C ASP A 92 1.39 37.36 -39.55
N ALA A 93 1.68 37.00 -40.80
CA ALA A 93 1.75 35.60 -41.22
C ALA A 93 2.78 34.73 -40.46
N ALA A 94 3.60 35.30 -39.55
CA ALA A 94 4.45 34.55 -38.63
C ALA A 94 3.73 34.10 -37.35
N THR A 95 2.66 34.78 -36.95
CA THR A 95 1.72 34.42 -35.88
C THR A 95 0.56 33.68 -36.53
N ILE A 96 0.77 32.40 -36.79
CA ILE A 96 -0.27 31.52 -37.33
C ILE A 96 -1.32 31.26 -36.23
N ASP A 97 -2.61 31.35 -36.59
CA ASP A 97 -3.81 31.07 -35.78
C ASP A 97 -3.75 29.73 -35.02
N ASP A 98 -3.04 28.73 -35.56
CA ASP A 98 -2.95 27.39 -35.00
C ASP A 98 -1.71 26.62 -35.51
N SER A 99 -0.83 26.15 -34.61
CA SER A 99 0.42 25.45 -34.97
C SER A 99 0.46 24.05 -34.37
N ASP A 100 0.64 23.06 -35.24
CA ASP A 100 0.96 21.65 -34.91
C ASP A 100 2.37 21.59 -34.32
N ASP A 101 2.47 21.61 -32.99
CA ASP A 101 3.72 21.84 -32.25
C ASP A 101 4.55 20.54 -32.13
N ASP A 102 3.92 19.37 -32.16
CA ASP A 102 4.56 18.06 -32.09
C ASP A 102 4.66 17.31 -33.43
N GLY A 103 3.88 17.71 -34.44
CA GLY A 103 3.95 17.21 -35.81
C GLY A 103 3.09 15.98 -36.12
N ASP A 104 2.07 15.68 -35.32
CA ASP A 104 1.18 14.54 -35.54
C ASP A 104 0.01 14.81 -36.51
N GLY A 105 -0.18 16.08 -36.87
CA GLY A 105 -1.20 16.55 -37.79
C GLY A 105 -2.53 16.93 -37.15
N TYR A 106 -2.63 16.89 -35.83
CA TYR A 106 -3.61 17.56 -35.00
C TYR A 106 -2.97 18.82 -34.41
N THR A 107 -3.82 19.66 -33.83
CA THR A 107 -3.43 20.95 -33.29
C THR A 107 -4.37 21.27 -32.14
N ALA A 108 -3.99 22.20 -31.27
CA ALA A 108 -4.85 22.66 -30.19
C ALA A 108 -6.26 23.08 -30.65
N CYS A 109 -6.44 23.59 -31.88
CA CYS A 109 -7.76 23.94 -32.41
C CYS A 109 -8.51 22.80 -33.09
N VAL A 110 -7.84 21.67 -33.40
CA VAL A 110 -8.42 20.48 -34.05
C VAL A 110 -8.55 19.33 -33.03
N ASP A 111 -9.01 19.68 -31.82
CA ASP A 111 -9.31 18.78 -30.70
C ASP A 111 -8.09 18.02 -30.13
N ASP A 112 -6.86 18.51 -30.32
CA ASP A 112 -5.70 17.99 -29.60
C ASP A 112 -5.71 18.41 -28.13
N CYS A 113 -5.65 17.42 -27.24
CA CYS A 113 -5.63 17.60 -25.80
C CYS A 113 -4.22 17.79 -25.22
N ASP A 114 -3.15 17.48 -25.97
CA ASP A 114 -1.76 17.81 -25.64
C ASP A 114 -0.87 17.96 -26.89
N ASP A 115 -0.96 19.11 -27.56
CA ASP A 115 -0.21 19.54 -28.78
C ASP A 115 1.34 19.62 -28.60
N GLN A 116 1.87 19.10 -27.49
CA GLN A 116 3.31 18.93 -27.26
C GLN A 116 3.73 17.45 -27.33
N SER A 117 2.80 16.53 -27.61
CA SER A 117 2.98 15.09 -27.53
C SER A 117 2.30 14.37 -28.71
N ASP A 118 3.11 13.96 -29.69
CA ASP A 118 2.68 13.21 -30.89
C ASP A 118 2.01 11.84 -30.65
N ALA A 119 1.87 11.45 -29.38
CA ALA A 119 1.20 10.26 -28.90
C ALA A 119 -0.21 10.53 -28.34
N ILE A 120 -0.56 11.78 -28.08
CA ILE A 120 -1.81 12.21 -27.46
C ILE A 120 -2.56 13.05 -28.48
N HIS A 121 -3.56 12.47 -29.13
CA HIS A 121 -4.32 13.17 -30.17
C HIS A 121 -5.62 12.45 -30.50
N PRO A 122 -6.59 13.13 -31.14
CA PRO A 122 -7.77 12.48 -31.67
C PRO A 122 -7.39 11.30 -32.57
N ASN A 123 -7.91 10.11 -32.27
CA ASN A 123 -7.58 8.82 -32.93
C ASN A 123 -6.24 8.18 -32.56
N ALA A 124 -5.54 8.63 -31.52
CA ALA A 124 -4.55 7.79 -30.88
C ALA A 124 -5.24 6.50 -30.35
N ALA A 125 -4.43 5.50 -30.01
CA ALA A 125 -4.97 4.34 -29.31
C ALA A 125 -4.78 4.58 -27.82
N GLU A 126 -5.86 4.49 -27.04
CA GLU A 126 -5.78 4.54 -25.59
C GLU A 126 -4.79 3.50 -25.06
N VAL A 127 -3.78 3.97 -24.32
CA VAL A 127 -2.79 3.12 -23.69
C VAL A 127 -3.24 2.83 -22.27
N GLU A 128 -3.76 1.62 -22.06
CA GLU A 128 -4.20 1.17 -20.75
C GLU A 128 -3.12 1.34 -19.67
N CYS A 129 -3.55 1.90 -18.53
CA CYS A 129 -2.86 2.14 -17.27
C CYS A 129 -1.71 3.16 -17.32
N ASN A 130 -1.80 4.19 -18.17
CA ASN A 130 -0.87 5.33 -18.18
C ASN A 130 -1.44 6.62 -17.54
N LEU A 131 -2.74 6.64 -17.19
CA LEU A 131 -3.47 7.77 -16.61
C LEU A 131 -3.56 9.01 -17.50
N LEU A 132 -3.36 8.85 -18.81
CA LEU A 132 -3.51 9.89 -19.82
C LEU A 132 -4.78 9.61 -20.64
N ASP A 133 -5.38 10.66 -21.17
CA ASP A 133 -6.41 10.57 -22.20
C ASP A 133 -5.68 10.63 -23.53
N ASP A 134 -5.21 9.48 -24.04
CA ASP A 134 -4.33 9.46 -25.21
C ASP A 134 -5.12 9.80 -26.48
N ASP A 135 -6.38 9.38 -26.57
CA ASP A 135 -7.21 9.57 -27.75
C ASP A 135 -8.10 10.83 -27.73
N CYS A 136 -7.94 11.65 -26.70
CA CYS A 136 -8.71 12.88 -26.44
C CYS A 136 -10.23 12.66 -26.38
N ASP A 137 -10.69 11.44 -26.10
CA ASP A 137 -12.09 11.12 -25.81
C ASP A 137 -12.25 10.84 -24.31
N ALA A 138 -12.84 11.81 -23.60
CA ALA A 138 -13.13 11.72 -22.18
C ALA A 138 -14.07 10.54 -21.78
N GLN A 139 -14.60 9.76 -22.74
CA GLN A 139 -15.35 8.53 -22.50
C GLN A 139 -14.48 7.27 -22.49
N THR A 140 -13.27 7.32 -23.04
CA THR A 140 -12.32 6.21 -23.13
C THR A 140 -11.20 6.30 -22.10
N LEU A 141 -11.21 7.35 -21.27
CA LEU A 141 -10.28 7.58 -20.17
C LEU A 141 -9.99 6.29 -19.39
N ASP A 142 -8.72 5.92 -19.40
CA ASP A 142 -8.06 4.78 -18.79
C ASP A 142 -8.82 4.01 -17.67
N GLY A 143 -9.27 2.79 -18.00
CA GLY A 143 -9.84 1.81 -17.06
C GLY A 143 -11.29 2.07 -16.61
N LEU A 144 -12.12 1.02 -16.57
CA LEU A 144 -13.46 1.08 -16.01
C LEU A 144 -13.46 0.60 -14.55
N ASP A 145 -14.01 1.41 -13.63
CA ASP A 145 -14.40 0.96 -12.30
C ASP A 145 -15.67 0.09 -12.42
N GLN A 146 -15.50 -1.22 -12.46
CA GLN A 146 -16.57 -2.18 -12.76
C GLN A 146 -17.48 -2.46 -11.56
N ASP A 147 -17.03 -2.23 -10.33
CA ASP A 147 -17.78 -2.54 -9.11
C ASP A 147 -18.15 -1.33 -8.24
N GLY A 148 -17.61 -0.15 -8.57
CA GLY A 148 -17.96 1.14 -8.01
C GLY A 148 -17.23 1.51 -6.73
N ASP A 149 -16.04 0.96 -6.47
CA ASP A 149 -15.25 1.28 -5.28
C ASP A 149 -14.27 2.45 -5.44
N GLY A 150 -14.13 2.96 -6.66
CA GLY A 150 -13.29 4.09 -7.01
C GLY A 150 -11.89 3.72 -7.48
N TYR A 151 -11.54 2.44 -7.59
CA TYR A 151 -10.33 1.95 -8.24
C TYR A 151 -10.67 1.35 -9.59
N THR A 152 -9.80 1.55 -10.59
CA THR A 152 -9.98 0.95 -11.91
C THR A 152 -9.24 -0.38 -11.99
N GLU A 153 -9.51 -1.16 -13.02
CA GLU A 153 -8.80 -2.42 -13.35
C GLU A 153 -7.26 -2.30 -13.47
N CYS A 154 -6.74 -1.06 -13.48
CA CYS A 154 -5.31 -0.79 -13.46
C CYS A 154 -4.69 -0.84 -12.06
N GLU A 155 -5.48 -0.62 -11.02
CA GLU A 155 -5.06 -0.56 -9.62
C GLU A 155 -5.70 -1.67 -8.79
N ASP A 156 -6.91 -2.09 -9.16
CA ASP A 156 -7.69 -3.11 -8.48
C ASP A 156 -7.23 -4.52 -8.88
N CYS A 157 -6.93 -5.35 -7.87
CA CYS A 157 -6.59 -6.76 -8.05
C CYS A 157 -7.83 -7.65 -8.19
N ALA A 158 -9.03 -7.10 -7.98
CA ALA A 158 -10.30 -7.81 -8.08
C ALA A 158 -11.49 -6.90 -8.51
N ASP A 159 -11.48 -6.39 -9.75
CA ASP A 159 -12.44 -5.45 -10.39
C ASP A 159 -13.96 -5.71 -10.24
N LEU A 160 -14.36 -6.87 -9.72
CA LEU A 160 -15.75 -7.25 -9.52
C LEU A 160 -16.13 -7.33 -8.04
N SER A 161 -15.22 -6.94 -7.14
CA SER A 161 -15.32 -7.07 -5.70
C SER A 161 -14.92 -5.77 -5.01
N PRO A 162 -15.91 -4.90 -4.63
CA PRO A 162 -15.65 -3.54 -4.14
C PRO A 162 -15.11 -3.49 -2.70
N LYS A 163 -14.60 -4.63 -2.23
CA LYS A 163 -14.03 -4.89 -0.91
C LYS A 163 -12.58 -5.36 -0.99
N ILE A 164 -12.08 -5.59 -2.19
CA ILE A 164 -10.70 -5.98 -2.46
C ILE A 164 -10.20 -4.88 -3.38
N ASN A 165 -9.34 -4.00 -2.89
CA ASN A 165 -8.80 -2.86 -3.61
C ASN A 165 -7.66 -2.21 -2.81
N PRO A 166 -6.80 -1.37 -3.45
CA PRO A 166 -5.67 -0.69 -2.79
C PRO A 166 -6.01 0.19 -1.58
N GLY A 167 -7.29 0.56 -1.42
CA GLY A 167 -7.77 1.37 -0.30
C GLY A 167 -8.20 0.57 0.91
N THR A 168 -8.22 -0.76 0.83
CA THR A 168 -8.62 -1.60 1.96
C THR A 168 -7.46 -1.86 2.92
N VAL A 169 -7.74 -2.58 3.99
CA VAL A 169 -6.73 -3.04 4.93
C VAL A 169 -6.74 -4.55 4.85
N GLU A 170 -5.56 -5.14 4.68
CA GLU A 170 -5.39 -6.59 4.64
C GLU A 170 -6.09 -7.29 5.81
N THR A 171 -7.02 -8.20 5.49
CA THR A 171 -7.70 -9.03 6.49
C THR A 171 -7.00 -10.37 6.58
N THR A 172 -6.05 -10.47 7.51
CA THR A 172 -5.29 -11.70 7.76
C THR A 172 -6.17 -12.94 7.91
N CYS A 173 -5.66 -14.06 7.41
CA CYS A 173 -6.22 -15.41 7.50
C CYS A 173 -7.48 -15.64 6.64
N ASN A 174 -7.58 -14.96 5.50
CA ASN A 174 -8.68 -15.17 4.55
C ASN A 174 -8.22 -15.69 3.17
N ASP A 175 -6.91 -15.90 2.97
CA ASP A 175 -6.28 -16.32 1.71
C ASP A 175 -6.52 -15.35 0.52
N ILE A 176 -6.80 -14.07 0.79
CA ILE A 176 -7.09 -13.04 -0.19
C ILE A 176 -6.19 -11.84 0.10
N ASP A 177 -5.47 -11.37 -0.92
CA ASP A 177 -4.83 -10.05 -0.92
C ASP A 177 -5.95 -8.99 -1.04
N ASP A 178 -6.43 -8.48 0.09
CA ASP A 178 -7.56 -7.55 0.15
C ASP A 178 -7.12 -6.14 -0.26
N ASP A 179 -5.88 -5.75 0.08
CA ASP A 179 -5.36 -4.41 -0.17
C ASP A 179 -4.47 -4.30 -1.42
N CYS A 180 -4.43 -5.34 -2.24
CA CYS A 180 -3.71 -5.39 -3.51
C CYS A 180 -2.22 -5.00 -3.38
N ASP A 181 -1.63 -5.24 -2.20
CA ASP A 181 -0.21 -5.01 -1.91
C ASP A 181 0.47 -6.35 -1.62
N GLU A 182 1.21 -6.90 -2.58
CA GLU A 182 1.95 -8.16 -2.39
C GLU A 182 2.96 -8.14 -1.21
N LEU A 183 3.23 -6.98 -0.61
CA LEU A 183 4.09 -6.82 0.57
C LEU A 183 3.33 -6.94 1.90
N THR A 184 2.00 -6.78 1.91
CA THR A 184 1.17 -7.11 3.07
C THR A 184 0.98 -8.62 3.08
N SER A 185 1.25 -9.24 4.22
CA SER A 185 1.19 -10.70 4.35
C SER A 185 -0.14 -11.07 4.96
N ASP A 186 -0.88 -12.00 4.34
CA ASP A 186 -2.11 -12.58 4.90
C ASP A 186 -1.83 -13.38 6.20
N THR A 187 -0.63 -13.95 6.32
CA THR A 187 -0.21 -14.76 7.47
C THR A 187 1.03 -14.18 8.16
N PRO A 188 0.96 -12.96 8.73
CA PRO A 188 2.10 -12.37 9.42
C PRO A 188 2.44 -13.17 10.68
N ASP A 189 3.71 -13.14 11.07
CA ASP A 189 4.26 -13.73 12.29
C ASP A 189 4.74 -12.57 13.17
N GLY A 190 3.96 -12.24 14.20
CA GLY A 190 4.11 -11.02 15.00
C GLY A 190 5.29 -11.05 15.95
N ASP A 191 5.66 -12.22 16.47
CA ASP A 191 6.69 -12.38 17.49
C ASP A 191 7.93 -13.17 17.03
N GLY A 192 7.87 -13.79 15.86
CA GLY A 192 8.98 -14.43 15.17
C GLY A 192 9.27 -15.86 15.61
N ASP A 193 8.30 -16.57 16.20
CA ASP A 193 8.46 -17.98 16.57
C ASP A 193 8.23 -18.97 15.41
N GLY A 194 7.71 -18.47 14.28
CA GLY A 194 7.46 -19.23 13.07
C GLY A 194 6.03 -19.76 12.93
N ALA A 195 5.16 -19.54 13.92
CA ALA A 195 3.71 -19.60 13.74
C ALA A 195 3.21 -18.26 13.19
N SER A 196 2.14 -18.30 12.40
CA SER A 196 1.47 -17.07 11.97
C SER A 196 0.33 -16.75 12.92
N VAL A 197 -0.13 -15.50 12.91
CA VAL A 197 -1.34 -15.03 13.62
C VAL A 197 -2.59 -15.90 13.39
N CYS A 198 -2.61 -16.70 12.32
CA CYS A 198 -3.71 -17.59 11.98
C CYS A 198 -3.72 -18.91 12.75
N GLU A 199 -2.56 -19.34 13.23
CA GLU A 199 -2.37 -20.59 13.97
C GLU A 199 -1.93 -20.33 15.42
N ASP A 200 -1.31 -19.18 15.65
CA ASP A 200 -0.81 -18.73 16.94
C ASP A 200 -1.96 -18.27 17.87
N CYS A 201 -2.00 -18.83 19.08
CA CYS A 201 -2.97 -18.46 20.09
C CYS A 201 -2.64 -17.16 20.83
N ASP A 202 -1.43 -16.63 20.67
CA ASP A 202 -0.94 -15.31 21.09
C ASP A 202 0.30 -14.86 20.29
N ASP A 203 0.04 -14.29 19.10
CA ASP A 203 1.01 -13.70 18.13
C ASP A 203 1.84 -12.51 18.66
N SER A 204 1.95 -12.38 19.98
CA SER A 204 2.77 -11.39 20.67
C SER A 204 3.71 -12.01 21.72
N ASP A 205 3.66 -13.33 21.90
CA ASP A 205 4.45 -14.09 22.86
C ASP A 205 5.08 -15.33 22.20
N PRO A 206 6.39 -15.30 21.86
CA PRO A 206 7.06 -16.36 21.08
C PRO A 206 7.25 -17.68 21.87
N MET A 207 6.64 -17.77 23.05
CA MET A 207 6.57 -18.96 23.91
C MET A 207 5.14 -19.52 23.95
N ARG A 208 4.30 -19.22 22.94
CA ARG A 208 2.92 -19.69 22.85
C ARG A 208 2.53 -19.99 21.40
N TYR A 209 2.98 -21.12 20.87
CA TYR A 209 2.73 -21.50 19.48
C TYR A 209 2.48 -23.00 19.27
N PRO A 210 1.82 -23.39 18.16
CA PRO A 210 1.57 -24.77 17.79
C PRO A 210 2.75 -25.74 17.98
N GLY A 211 2.58 -26.70 18.88
CA GLY A 211 3.55 -27.79 19.11
C GLY A 211 4.76 -27.41 19.98
N LEU A 212 4.70 -26.28 20.67
CA LEU A 212 5.57 -26.02 21.81
C LEU A 212 5.29 -27.03 22.95
N GLU A 213 6.21 -27.21 23.89
CA GLU A 213 5.98 -28.09 25.04
C GLU A 213 5.33 -27.30 26.18
N GLU A 214 4.29 -27.87 26.79
CA GLU A 214 3.57 -27.25 27.90
C GLU A 214 4.45 -27.00 29.14
N VAL A 215 4.26 -25.83 29.76
CA VAL A 215 4.84 -25.49 31.07
C VAL A 215 3.82 -25.78 32.15
N CYS A 216 4.07 -26.86 32.89
CA CYS A 216 3.10 -27.37 33.85
C CYS A 216 2.68 -26.37 34.94
N ASP A 217 1.38 -26.32 35.22
CA ASP A 217 0.72 -25.61 36.32
C ASP A 217 0.77 -24.07 36.24
N ASP A 218 1.13 -23.49 35.09
CA ASP A 218 1.08 -22.03 34.89
C ASP A 218 -0.29 -21.55 34.37
N GLY A 219 -1.12 -22.49 33.89
CA GLY A 219 -2.48 -22.24 33.41
C GLY A 219 -2.55 -21.59 32.02
N ILE A 220 -1.47 -21.63 31.27
CA ILE A 220 -1.34 -21.14 29.90
C ILE A 220 -1.31 -22.35 28.96
N ASP A 221 -1.97 -22.22 27.81
CA ASP A 221 -1.86 -23.13 26.67
C ASP A 221 -0.69 -22.59 25.82
N GLN A 222 0.47 -23.24 25.93
CA GLN A 222 1.68 -22.85 25.21
C GLN A 222 1.76 -23.52 23.84
N ASP A 223 1.15 -24.69 23.67
CA ASP A 223 1.20 -25.44 22.42
C ASP A 223 0.01 -25.16 21.48
N CYS A 224 -0.90 -24.31 21.90
CA CYS A 224 -2.10 -23.87 21.20
C CYS A 224 -3.03 -25.02 20.76
N ASP A 225 -3.01 -26.18 21.44
CA ASP A 225 -3.87 -27.32 21.13
C ASP A 225 -5.28 -27.23 21.77
N GLY A 226 -5.48 -26.24 22.64
CA GLY A 226 -6.73 -25.97 23.36
C GLY A 226 -6.91 -26.75 24.66
N ALA A 227 -5.97 -27.64 25.00
CA ALA A 227 -5.78 -28.16 26.33
C ALA A 227 -4.78 -27.29 27.09
N ILE A 228 -4.78 -27.43 28.42
CA ILE A 228 -3.84 -26.74 29.30
C ILE A 228 -3.22 -27.83 30.15
N ASP A 229 -1.90 -27.87 30.24
CA ASP A 229 -1.13 -28.80 31.08
C ASP A 229 -1.39 -30.29 30.76
N ASN A 230 -1.73 -30.65 29.52
CA ASN A 230 -2.06 -32.03 29.12
C ASN A 230 -0.87 -32.99 29.09
N ASP A 231 0.36 -32.48 28.95
CA ASP A 231 1.60 -33.29 28.92
C ASP A 231 2.32 -33.41 30.28
N CYS A 232 1.60 -33.09 31.37
CA CYS A 232 2.15 -33.00 32.73
C CYS A 232 1.82 -34.20 33.65
N ASP A 233 1.64 -35.42 33.12
CA ASP A 233 1.46 -36.63 33.95
C ASP A 233 2.71 -37.54 33.97
N TYR A 234 3.47 -37.44 35.07
CA TYR A 234 4.66 -38.27 35.31
C TYR A 234 4.35 -39.59 36.04
N SER A 235 3.08 -39.91 36.29
CA SER A 235 2.69 -41.15 36.95
C SER A 235 3.10 -42.39 36.14
N GLY A 236 3.66 -43.40 36.80
CA GLY A 236 4.11 -44.58 36.08
C GLY A 236 5.03 -45.49 36.89
N THR A 237 5.49 -46.55 36.23
CA THR A 237 6.61 -47.35 36.73
C THR A 237 7.82 -47.02 35.87
N TRP A 238 8.91 -46.65 36.52
CA TRP A 238 10.14 -46.19 35.91
C TRP A 238 11.24 -47.20 36.20
N ASP A 239 11.87 -47.71 35.15
CA ASP A 239 13.03 -48.60 35.22
C ASP A 239 14.29 -47.74 35.38
N LEU A 240 15.13 -48.08 36.37
CA LEU A 240 16.40 -47.42 36.62
C LEU A 240 17.52 -48.12 35.84
N ASP A 241 18.37 -47.33 35.19
CA ASP A 241 19.53 -47.86 34.43
C ASP A 241 20.47 -48.68 35.33
N ASP A 242 20.68 -48.20 36.56
CA ASP A 242 21.52 -48.84 37.56
C ASP A 242 20.68 -49.23 38.79
N VAL A 243 20.96 -50.43 39.32
CA VAL A 243 20.32 -50.94 40.54
C VAL A 243 20.80 -50.13 41.75
N VAL A 244 19.85 -49.62 42.53
CA VAL A 244 20.12 -49.04 43.85
C VAL A 244 20.17 -50.18 44.87
N ASP A 245 21.36 -50.48 45.38
CA ASP A 245 21.59 -51.58 46.33
C ASP A 245 22.43 -51.12 47.52
N TYR A 246 21.91 -51.34 48.73
CA TYR A 246 22.65 -51.09 49.96
C TYR A 246 22.16 -51.98 51.11
N SER A 247 23.10 -52.43 51.93
CA SER A 247 22.80 -53.19 53.14
C SER A 247 23.81 -52.85 54.24
N CYS A 248 23.33 -52.59 55.44
CA CYS A 248 24.13 -52.35 56.65
C CYS A 248 23.38 -52.87 57.88
N ALA A 249 23.99 -52.74 59.06
CA ALA A 249 23.47 -53.16 60.35
C ALA A 249 23.00 -54.62 60.34
N TRP A 250 23.80 -55.51 59.74
CA TRP A 250 23.48 -56.94 59.54
C TRP A 250 22.15 -57.19 58.78
N GLY A 251 21.81 -56.30 57.84
CA GLY A 251 20.60 -56.39 57.03
C GLY A 251 19.35 -55.82 57.70
N LEU A 252 19.49 -55.12 58.82
CA LEU A 252 18.38 -54.36 59.41
C LEU A 252 17.98 -53.17 58.55
N VAL A 253 18.96 -52.59 57.84
CA VAL A 253 18.73 -51.64 56.75
C VAL A 253 19.17 -52.34 55.48
N SER A 254 18.21 -52.59 54.59
CA SER A 254 18.48 -53.26 53.31
C SER A 254 17.44 -52.86 52.28
N PHE A 255 17.90 -52.29 51.18
CA PHE A 255 17.07 -51.99 50.02
C PHE A 255 17.82 -52.36 48.75
N ASN A 256 17.06 -52.89 47.81
CA ASN A 256 17.51 -53.33 46.51
C ASN A 256 16.36 -53.07 45.55
N PHE A 257 16.49 -52.05 44.71
CA PHE A 257 15.46 -51.72 43.73
C PHE A 257 16.10 -51.18 42.44
N ASP A 258 15.48 -51.55 41.35
CA ASP A 258 15.76 -51.12 39.98
C ASP A 258 14.54 -50.44 39.36
N THR A 259 13.47 -50.27 40.13
CA THR A 259 12.22 -49.66 39.67
C THR A 259 11.67 -48.69 40.70
N LEU A 260 11.12 -47.57 40.20
CA LEU A 260 10.38 -46.59 40.98
C LEU A 260 8.95 -46.49 40.46
N VAL A 261 7.97 -46.62 41.34
CA VAL A 261 6.59 -46.22 41.04
C VAL A 261 6.44 -44.75 41.41
N VAL A 262 6.14 -43.94 40.40
CA VAL A 262 5.82 -42.51 40.54
C VAL A 262 4.32 -42.34 40.53
N THR A 263 3.80 -41.57 41.49
CA THR A 263 2.41 -41.09 41.46
C THR A 263 2.45 -39.58 41.50
N ASP A 264 1.96 -38.98 40.43
CA ASP A 264 1.83 -37.55 40.29
C ASP A 264 0.41 -37.11 40.64
N MET A 265 0.32 -36.09 41.48
CA MET A 265 -0.93 -35.41 41.85
C MET A 265 -0.65 -33.92 41.98
N ASN A 266 0.18 -33.37 41.08
CA ASN A 266 0.64 -31.99 40.96
C ASN A 266 0.03 -30.96 41.95
N PRO A 267 0.82 -30.30 42.81
CA PRO A 267 2.28 -30.31 42.89
C PRO A 267 2.86 -31.44 43.73
N THR A 268 2.03 -32.38 44.23
CA THR A 268 2.55 -33.46 45.10
C THR A 268 3.01 -34.65 44.26
N ILE A 269 4.28 -35.00 44.39
CA ILE A 269 4.86 -36.18 43.76
C ILE A 269 5.24 -37.24 44.80
N LYS A 270 5.10 -38.51 44.44
CA LYS A 270 5.47 -39.64 45.29
C LYS A 270 6.33 -40.62 44.55
N PHE A 271 7.41 -41.06 45.18
CA PHE A 271 8.31 -42.09 44.66
C PHE A 271 8.32 -43.30 45.58
N LYS A 272 8.25 -44.51 45.00
CA LYS A 272 8.31 -45.75 45.76
C LYS A 272 9.14 -46.80 45.04
N GLY A 273 10.27 -47.18 45.63
CA GLY A 273 11.09 -48.30 45.15
C GLY A 273 10.44 -49.66 45.37
N SER A 274 10.91 -50.67 44.62
CA SER A 274 10.51 -52.06 44.84
C SER A 274 11.00 -52.57 46.21
N GLY A 275 10.12 -52.71 47.19
CA GLY A 275 10.48 -53.22 48.52
C GLY A 275 9.78 -52.51 49.69
N SER A 276 10.29 -52.74 50.91
CA SER A 276 9.80 -52.09 52.14
C SER A 276 10.58 -50.82 52.51
N GLN A 277 11.87 -50.76 52.21
CA GLN A 277 12.72 -49.56 52.25
C GLN A 277 13.01 -49.15 50.79
N PRO A 278 13.02 -47.85 50.45
CA PRO A 278 12.97 -46.68 51.33
C PRO A 278 11.56 -46.29 51.82
N GLY A 279 10.51 -47.03 51.45
CA GLY A 279 9.12 -46.64 51.70
C GLY A 279 8.60 -45.73 50.57
N THR A 280 7.61 -44.89 50.88
CA THR A 280 7.11 -43.88 49.93
C THR A 280 7.71 -42.53 50.28
N MET A 281 8.56 -42.02 49.40
CA MET A 281 9.08 -40.65 49.44
C MET A 281 8.00 -39.73 48.88
N VAL A 282 7.74 -38.62 49.57
CA VAL A 282 6.71 -37.65 49.21
C VAL A 282 7.36 -36.28 49.17
N GLY A 283 7.06 -35.50 48.14
CA GLY A 283 7.47 -34.11 48.09
C GLY A 283 6.76 -33.37 46.99
N SER A 284 7.49 -32.50 46.28
CA SER A 284 6.93 -31.63 45.27
C SER A 284 7.62 -31.74 43.92
N ILE A 285 6.87 -31.42 42.87
CA ILE A 285 7.38 -31.11 41.53
C ILE A 285 6.99 -29.65 41.21
N ASP A 286 7.81 -28.95 40.43
CA ASP A 286 7.52 -27.60 39.95
C ASP A 286 7.27 -27.53 38.44
N ALA A 287 6.95 -26.33 37.95
CA ALA A 287 6.66 -26.06 36.54
C ALA A 287 7.84 -26.35 35.59
N TYR A 288 9.07 -26.40 36.12
CA TYR A 288 10.28 -26.72 35.35
C TYR A 288 10.63 -28.21 35.42
N LYS A 289 9.67 -29.04 35.86
CA LYS A 289 9.79 -30.49 35.97
C LYS A 289 10.82 -30.92 37.03
N GLU A 290 11.28 -30.00 37.88
CA GLU A 290 12.19 -30.29 38.98
C GLU A 290 11.41 -30.86 40.16
N PHE A 291 11.90 -31.95 40.74
CA PHE A 291 11.26 -32.60 41.87
C PHE A 291 12.23 -32.81 43.04
N ASP A 292 11.66 -32.77 44.25
CA ASP A 292 12.32 -33.09 45.50
C ASP A 292 11.35 -33.86 46.39
N ALA A 293 11.73 -35.05 46.83
CA ALA A 293 10.89 -35.90 47.67
C ALA A 293 11.71 -36.69 48.69
N ASP A 294 11.20 -36.80 49.90
CA ASP A 294 11.87 -37.53 50.97
C ASP A 294 10.94 -38.43 51.79
N ASN A 295 11.54 -39.37 52.49
CA ASN A 295 10.91 -40.13 53.56
C ASN A 295 11.89 -40.28 54.72
N GLN A 296 11.47 -39.83 55.90
CA GLN A 296 12.23 -39.99 57.14
C GLN A 296 11.62 -41.04 58.06
N LEU A 297 12.37 -42.12 58.29
CA LEU A 297 12.05 -43.14 59.29
C LEU A 297 12.71 -42.77 60.62
N SER A 298 11.94 -42.19 61.53
CA SER A 298 12.42 -41.80 62.85
C SER A 298 12.65 -43.01 63.77
N GLY A 299 13.82 -43.06 64.41
CA GLY A 299 14.17 -44.15 65.32
C GLY A 299 15.40 -43.83 66.16
N THR A 300 15.99 -44.85 66.78
CA THR A 300 17.33 -44.72 67.41
C THR A 300 18.43 -44.58 66.35
N CYS A 301 18.21 -45.17 65.19
CA CYS A 301 18.82 -44.79 63.93
C CYS A 301 17.72 -44.10 63.11
N THR A 302 17.89 -42.82 62.83
CA THR A 302 17.02 -42.10 61.91
C THR A 302 17.57 -42.27 60.51
N GLU A 303 16.73 -42.82 59.62
CA GLU A 303 17.03 -43.02 58.21
C GLU A 303 16.28 -41.95 57.42
N THR A 304 16.97 -41.21 56.55
CA THR A 304 16.36 -40.28 55.61
C THR A 304 16.71 -40.73 54.21
N TYR A 305 15.68 -41.01 53.41
CA TYR A 305 15.80 -41.32 52.00
C TYR A 305 15.25 -40.14 51.21
N ALA A 306 16.03 -39.61 50.28
CA ALA A 306 15.61 -38.49 49.46
C ALA A 306 15.93 -38.75 47.99
N ILE A 307 15.10 -38.23 47.10
CA ILE A 307 15.33 -38.20 45.67
C ILE A 307 15.08 -36.78 45.17
N THR A 308 16.06 -36.21 44.49
CA THR A 308 15.98 -34.86 43.91
C THR A 308 16.42 -34.95 42.46
N GLY A 309 15.66 -34.39 41.53
CA GLY A 309 15.93 -34.56 40.10
C GLY A 309 15.04 -33.72 39.21
N VAL A 310 15.05 -34.04 37.92
CA VAL A 310 14.24 -33.38 36.89
C VAL A 310 13.75 -34.40 35.87
N PHE A 311 12.48 -34.31 35.46
CA PHE A 311 12.02 -35.04 34.28
C PHE A 311 12.55 -34.34 33.03
N THR A 312 13.33 -35.04 32.21
CA THR A 312 13.97 -34.49 31.02
C THR A 312 13.05 -34.51 29.81
N ASP A 313 12.10 -35.44 29.79
CA ASP A 313 10.94 -35.49 28.90
C ASP A 313 9.84 -36.36 29.55
N SER A 314 8.74 -36.60 28.84
CA SER A 314 7.63 -37.41 29.37
C SER A 314 8.01 -38.87 29.68
N ASN A 315 9.17 -39.38 29.26
CA ASN A 315 9.60 -40.77 29.44
C ASN A 315 10.98 -40.93 30.08
N ASN A 316 11.66 -39.83 30.45
CA ASN A 316 13.00 -39.86 31.03
C ASN A 316 13.11 -38.91 32.23
N PHE A 317 13.88 -39.29 33.25
CA PHE A 317 14.32 -38.37 34.31
C PHE A 317 15.76 -38.63 34.73
N ASP A 318 16.39 -37.57 35.22
CA ASP A 318 17.72 -37.61 35.86
C ASP A 318 17.58 -37.19 37.32
N ALA A 319 18.13 -37.97 38.25
CA ALA A 319 18.03 -37.66 39.68
C ALA A 319 19.23 -38.14 40.51
N GLU A 320 19.33 -37.60 41.72
CA GLU A 320 20.18 -38.10 42.79
C GLU A 320 19.30 -38.74 43.88
N PHE A 321 19.52 -40.03 44.14
CA PHE A 321 18.95 -40.72 45.31
C PHE A 321 19.98 -40.74 46.43
N THR A 322 19.57 -40.34 47.64
CA THR A 322 20.45 -40.35 48.82
C THR A 322 19.83 -41.13 49.97
N ALA A 323 20.70 -41.82 50.72
CA ALA A 323 20.34 -42.45 51.98
C ALA A 323 21.27 -41.89 53.08
N SER A 324 20.67 -41.22 54.06
CA SER A 324 21.38 -40.56 55.16
C SER A 324 21.00 -41.15 56.51
N TYR A 325 21.98 -41.30 57.38
CA TYR A 325 21.85 -42.01 58.65
C TYR A 325 22.29 -41.13 59.82
N ALA A 326 21.42 -40.93 60.80
CA ALA A 326 21.71 -40.12 61.99
C ALA A 326 21.37 -40.86 63.30
N GLY A 327 22.26 -40.79 64.29
CA GLY A 327 22.08 -41.45 65.59
C GLY A 327 22.86 -42.77 65.68
N SER A 328 22.24 -43.80 66.28
CA SER A 328 22.88 -45.10 66.53
C SER A 328 22.62 -46.08 65.37
N CYS A 329 23.23 -45.82 64.22
CA CYS A 329 23.04 -46.57 62.98
C CYS A 329 24.09 -47.67 62.73
N TYR A 330 24.70 -48.21 63.79
CA TYR A 330 25.77 -49.22 63.72
C TYR A 330 26.89 -48.86 62.73
N ASP A 331 26.94 -49.55 61.59
CA ASP A 331 27.91 -49.45 60.50
C ASP A 331 27.34 -48.82 59.21
N CYS A 332 26.10 -48.31 59.25
CA CYS A 332 25.52 -47.59 58.13
C CYS A 332 26.26 -46.26 57.88
N THR A 333 26.51 -45.97 56.61
CA THR A 333 27.20 -44.78 56.13
C THR A 333 26.34 -44.08 55.09
N ASN A 334 26.33 -42.75 55.06
CA ASN A 334 25.59 -42.00 54.05
C ASN A 334 26.00 -42.45 52.64
N GLN A 335 25.03 -42.63 51.76
CA GLN A 335 25.21 -43.05 50.39
C GLN A 335 24.49 -42.08 49.44
N SER A 336 24.97 -42.02 48.21
CA SER A 336 24.37 -41.26 47.11
C SER A 336 24.55 -42.07 45.82
N TRP A 337 23.52 -42.06 44.98
CA TRP A 337 23.47 -42.68 43.68
C TRP A 337 22.91 -41.67 42.68
N THR A 338 23.59 -41.51 41.56
CA THR A 338 22.97 -40.92 40.37
C THR A 338 22.08 -41.99 39.75
N VAL A 339 20.83 -41.65 39.50
CA VAL A 339 19.83 -42.56 38.93
C VAL A 339 19.22 -41.91 37.69
N HIS A 340 19.09 -42.71 36.65
CA HIS A 340 18.43 -42.36 35.40
C HIS A 340 17.22 -43.28 35.27
N GLY A 341 16.04 -42.71 35.15
CA GLY A 341 14.79 -43.47 35.03
C GLY A 341 14.19 -43.36 33.64
N THR A 342 13.69 -44.48 33.13
CA THR A 342 12.97 -44.55 31.84
C THR A 342 11.60 -45.23 32.01
N ARG A 343 10.59 -44.83 31.24
CA ARG A 343 9.27 -45.49 31.21
C ARG A 343 8.79 -45.82 29.79
#